data_AF-A0A0C9WCY6-F1
#
_entry.id   AF-A0A0C9WCY6-F1
#
_cell.length_a   1.000
_cell.length_b   1.000
_cell.length_c   1.000
_cell.angle_alpha   90.00
_cell.angle_beta   90.00
_cell.angle_gamma   90.00
#
_symmetry.space_group_name_H-M   'P 1'
#
loop_
_entity.id
_entity.type
_entity.pdbx_description
1 polymer ?
#
loop_
_entity_poly.entity_id
_entity_poly.type
_entity_poly.pdbx_seq_one_letter_code
_entity_poly.pdbx_strand_id
1 'polypeptide(L)'
;MSTPGDASPVNASFCDLCDSFLNENGKESITSLTRTLDNIANDLAQNEALRAQMGADSPSIWPSLRRLWDFLAELVTSHEDSVSTRTLVISISRFTRNLVAGVSANQQNAFENELSLRQILYFYSSWSANQDPGSYTVTRMAVQTLSNMVTSNESLMSRLWETYMGLSEEQVVIIRLLGSPDARTILSLLVLLVNCIHESSERRALLVTKRVGVRICITLLDRLVSLYDAEDSSDGAKAFDYGYHLFAHLFDGGFAPELYKNLKVAEEVIAPHQTTLLKLLDSYLQSSHSSAAPTGMCPMFTKCFFEFSTYSQEAAKKAIGNGSAEDAAGRYGDSTVPDSLDLLFPKVCEALVLVTQCIVSIMLFFEENRTSAISGDDMRPLIRDAVSSEGQNIAVSAIELLRLLDIFLPRINFGKPVLPPGTEQKLNSPAAADPTGFSYLKRDLVRLLGVLCHKDKKIQDCVRNCGGITVIMNMCVVDERNPYLREHAIFTLHNLLEGNTDNQTVVDSIQPSRTWGEDGILRAR
;
A
#
# COMPACT_ATOMS: atom_id res chain seq x y z
N MET A 1 49.11 -0.77 -21.10
CA MET A 1 49.79 -0.55 -19.80
C MET A 1 50.36 0.85 -19.83
N SER A 2 49.58 1.83 -19.34
CA SER A 2 50.04 3.21 -19.23
C SER A 2 50.94 3.33 -18.00
N THR A 3 52.06 3.99 -18.16
CA THR A 3 53.07 4.27 -17.14
C THR A 3 52.47 5.10 -15.99
N PRO A 4 52.75 4.77 -14.71
CA PRO A 4 52.33 5.59 -13.58
C PRO A 4 53.18 6.88 -13.59
N GLY A 5 52.61 7.98 -14.11
CA GLY A 5 53.27 9.28 -14.13
C GLY A 5 52.85 10.23 -15.24
N ASP A 6 52.23 9.75 -16.32
CA ASP A 6 51.74 10.64 -17.39
C ASP A 6 50.36 11.20 -17.04
N ALA A 7 50.20 12.52 -17.12
CA ALA A 7 48.93 13.18 -16.87
C ALA A 7 47.88 12.68 -17.88
N SER A 8 46.74 12.19 -17.37
CA SER A 8 45.60 11.83 -18.20
C SER A 8 45.13 13.07 -18.96
N PRO A 9 45.18 13.06 -20.32
CA PRO A 9 44.80 14.22 -21.11
C PRO A 9 43.31 14.54 -20.95
N VAL A 10 42.49 13.53 -20.67
CA VAL A 10 41.05 13.68 -20.41
C VAL A 10 40.84 14.36 -19.06
N ASN A 11 41.55 13.94 -18.02
CA ASN A 11 41.43 14.57 -16.69
C ASN A 11 41.97 16.00 -16.70
N ALA A 12 43.11 16.24 -17.35
CA ALA A 12 43.67 17.59 -17.49
C ALA A 12 42.69 18.52 -18.22
N SER A 13 42.17 18.09 -19.38
CA SER A 13 41.18 18.87 -20.13
C SER A 13 39.89 19.12 -19.34
N PHE A 14 39.44 18.17 -18.52
CA PHE A 14 38.28 18.36 -17.66
C PHE A 14 38.55 19.41 -16.58
N CYS A 15 39.66 19.28 -15.85
CA CYS A 15 40.01 20.19 -14.77
C CYS A 15 40.22 21.62 -15.28
N ASP A 16 41.00 21.81 -16.35
CA ASP A 16 41.27 23.12 -16.93
C ASP A 16 39.98 23.83 -17.38
N LEU A 17 39.04 23.08 -17.96
CA LEU A 17 37.76 23.63 -18.40
C LEU A 17 36.86 23.99 -17.21
N CYS A 18 36.80 23.15 -16.18
CA CYS A 18 36.06 23.46 -14.95
C CYS A 18 36.62 24.69 -14.24
N ASP A 19 37.95 24.79 -14.12
CA ASP A 19 38.59 25.93 -13.47
C ASP A 19 38.41 27.23 -14.28
N SER A 20 38.54 27.17 -15.61
CA SER A 20 38.24 28.31 -16.48
C SER A 20 36.77 28.75 -16.34
N PHE A 21 35.84 27.79 -16.33
CA PHE A 21 34.41 28.10 -16.17
C PHE A 21 34.10 28.79 -14.84
N LEU A 22 34.59 28.23 -13.73
CA LEU A 22 34.36 28.72 -12.37
C LEU A 22 34.97 30.11 -12.12
N ASN A 23 35.97 30.50 -12.91
CA ASN A 23 36.62 31.80 -12.81
C ASN A 23 35.97 32.89 -13.69
N GLU A 24 35.34 32.53 -14.83
CA GLU A 24 34.89 33.51 -15.84
C GLU A 24 33.35 33.62 -16.02
N ASN A 25 32.53 32.76 -15.40
CA ASN A 25 31.06 32.87 -15.21
C ASN A 25 30.20 33.45 -16.39
N GLY A 26 30.55 33.16 -17.66
CA GLY A 26 29.82 33.64 -18.85
C GLY A 26 28.83 32.63 -19.48
N LYS A 27 27.93 33.09 -20.35
CA LYS A 27 27.01 32.20 -21.11
C LYS A 27 27.71 31.32 -22.15
N GLU A 28 28.76 31.83 -22.80
CA GLU A 28 29.55 31.06 -23.77
C GLU A 28 30.36 29.95 -23.09
N SER A 29 30.80 30.16 -21.84
CA SER A 29 31.52 29.15 -21.07
C SER A 29 30.61 27.99 -20.62
N ILE A 30 29.31 28.23 -20.34
CA ILE A 30 28.33 27.17 -20.08
C ILE A 30 28.22 26.22 -21.28
N THR A 31 28.06 26.77 -22.50
CA THR A 31 27.86 25.96 -23.71
C THR A 31 29.07 25.07 -24.01
N SER A 32 30.28 25.61 -23.81
CA SER A 32 31.53 24.86 -23.97
C SER A 32 31.63 23.72 -22.94
N LEU A 33 31.38 24.04 -21.66
CA LEU A 33 31.43 23.07 -20.57
C LEU A 33 30.42 21.93 -20.75
N THR A 34 29.15 22.25 -21.05
CA THR A 34 28.10 21.28 -21.33
C THR A 34 28.51 20.32 -22.45
N ARG A 35 29.04 20.84 -23.56
CA ARG A 35 29.46 20.01 -24.70
C ARG A 35 30.55 19.01 -24.31
N THR A 36 31.56 19.48 -23.56
CA THR A 36 32.65 18.60 -23.11
C THR A 36 32.15 17.55 -22.12
N LEU A 37 31.32 17.94 -21.15
CA LEU A 37 30.70 17.01 -20.19
C LEU A 37 29.90 15.92 -20.91
N ASP A 38 29.09 16.29 -21.89
CA ASP A 38 28.26 15.33 -22.64
C ASP A 38 29.10 14.39 -23.52
N ASN A 39 30.17 14.89 -24.14
CA ASN A 39 31.09 14.04 -24.90
C ASN A 39 31.74 12.99 -24.00
N ILE A 40 32.31 13.41 -22.86
CA ILE A 40 32.93 12.47 -21.93
C ILE A 40 31.89 11.52 -21.33
N ALA A 41 30.69 12.02 -21.00
CA ALA A 41 29.62 11.18 -20.47
C ALA A 41 29.20 10.06 -21.45
N ASN A 42 29.21 10.32 -22.75
CA ASN A 42 28.94 9.30 -23.78
C ASN A 42 30.03 8.22 -23.80
N ASP A 43 31.30 8.61 -23.70
CA ASP A 43 32.42 7.67 -23.64
C ASP A 43 32.36 6.81 -22.37
N LEU A 44 32.07 7.43 -21.22
CA LEU A 44 31.89 6.76 -19.94
C LEU A 44 30.71 5.77 -19.97
N ALA A 45 29.65 6.05 -20.74
CA ALA A 45 28.51 5.15 -20.84
C ALA A 45 28.90 3.79 -21.44
N GLN A 46 29.87 3.76 -22.34
CA GLN A 46 30.28 2.56 -23.08
C GLN A 46 31.54 1.88 -22.54
N ASN A 47 32.35 2.59 -21.75
CA ASN A 47 33.67 2.11 -21.33
C ASN A 47 33.84 2.07 -19.81
N GLU A 48 33.74 0.87 -19.24
CA GLU A 48 33.94 0.64 -17.80
C GLU A 48 35.37 0.93 -17.34
N ALA A 49 36.38 0.59 -18.16
CA ALA A 49 37.79 0.87 -17.83
C ALA A 49 38.05 2.38 -17.77
N LEU A 50 37.43 3.16 -18.66
CA LEU A 50 37.52 4.62 -18.64
C LEU A 50 36.92 5.20 -17.36
N ARG A 51 35.82 4.64 -16.84
CA ARG A 51 35.24 5.08 -15.55
C ARG A 51 36.27 4.94 -14.43
N ALA A 52 36.90 3.76 -14.31
CA ALA A 52 37.90 3.50 -13.29
C ALA A 52 39.15 4.37 -13.45
N GLN A 53 39.64 4.54 -14.69
CA GLN A 53 40.80 5.39 -15.00
C GLN A 53 40.52 6.85 -14.67
N MET A 54 39.42 7.42 -15.16
CA MET A 54 39.11 8.84 -14.96
C MET A 54 39.00 9.23 -13.48
N GLY A 55 38.50 8.32 -12.64
CA GLY A 55 38.41 8.53 -11.19
C GLY A 55 39.70 8.34 -10.40
N ALA A 56 40.71 7.66 -10.97
CA ALA A 56 41.97 7.31 -10.29
C ALA A 56 43.20 8.05 -10.84
N ASP A 57 43.17 8.42 -12.11
CA ASP A 57 44.30 9.03 -12.82
C ASP A 57 44.56 10.47 -12.35
N SER A 58 45.80 10.92 -12.58
CA SER A 58 46.22 12.30 -12.31
C SER A 58 46.10 13.17 -13.57
N PRO A 59 45.65 14.44 -13.47
CA PRO A 59 45.18 15.11 -12.26
C PRO A 59 43.83 14.57 -11.76
N SER A 60 43.58 14.69 -10.46
CA SER A 60 42.32 14.25 -9.86
C SER A 60 41.17 15.17 -10.28
N ILE A 61 40.08 14.60 -10.79
CA ILE A 61 38.88 15.35 -11.23
C ILE A 61 37.96 15.75 -10.07
N TRP A 62 38.09 15.09 -8.91
CA TRP A 62 37.15 15.20 -7.81
C TRP A 62 37.06 16.59 -7.17
N PRO A 63 38.16 17.36 -7.00
CA PRO A 63 38.09 18.72 -6.49
C PRO A 63 37.32 19.67 -7.43
N SER A 64 37.61 19.61 -8.74
CA SER A 64 36.94 20.44 -9.75
C SER A 64 35.46 20.05 -9.90
N LEU A 65 35.15 18.75 -9.86
CA LEU A 65 33.77 18.26 -9.90
C LEU A 65 32.96 18.72 -8.67
N ARG A 66 33.55 18.67 -7.46
CA ARG A 66 32.91 19.19 -6.23
C ARG A 66 32.60 20.67 -6.32
N ARG A 67 33.60 21.49 -6.70
CA ARG A 67 33.41 22.93 -6.87
C ARG A 67 32.31 23.26 -7.89
N LEU A 68 32.19 22.45 -8.94
CA LEU A 68 31.14 22.64 -9.94
C LEU A 68 29.74 22.28 -9.40
N TRP A 69 29.61 21.20 -8.62
CA TRP A 69 28.35 20.86 -7.94
C TRP A 69 27.93 21.93 -6.92
N ASP A 70 28.87 22.42 -6.13
CA ASP A 70 28.62 23.48 -5.13
C ASP A 70 28.20 24.79 -5.82
N PHE A 71 28.93 25.20 -6.86
CA PHE A 71 28.55 26.35 -7.68
C PHE A 71 27.14 26.22 -8.26
N LEU A 72 26.78 25.03 -8.77
CA LEU A 72 25.45 24.82 -9.33
C LEU A 72 24.35 24.84 -8.27
N ALA A 73 24.59 24.27 -7.10
CA ALA A 73 23.63 24.32 -6.00
C ALA A 73 23.41 25.76 -5.52
N GLU A 74 24.48 26.56 -5.41
CA GLU A 74 24.39 27.99 -5.12
C GLU A 74 23.68 28.75 -6.24
N LEU A 75 24.03 28.52 -7.50
CA LEU A 75 23.43 29.19 -8.66
C LEU A 75 21.93 28.96 -8.74
N VAL A 76 21.50 27.70 -8.60
CA VAL A 76 20.08 27.29 -8.66
C VAL A 76 19.28 27.88 -7.50
N THR A 77 19.88 28.01 -6.31
CA THR A 77 19.19 28.54 -5.13
C THR A 77 19.16 30.07 -5.06
N SER A 78 20.09 30.76 -5.73
CA SER A 78 20.24 32.22 -5.66
C SER A 78 19.75 32.99 -6.88
N HIS A 79 19.64 32.36 -8.06
CA HIS A 79 19.28 33.03 -9.31
C HIS A 79 17.98 32.48 -9.92
N GLU A 80 17.35 33.25 -10.83
CA GLU A 80 16.23 32.76 -11.64
C GLU A 80 16.68 31.58 -12.51
N ASP A 81 15.96 30.48 -12.40
CA ASP A 81 16.16 29.25 -13.17
C ASP A 81 16.16 29.55 -14.68
N SER A 82 17.24 29.17 -15.36
CA SER A 82 17.43 29.46 -16.79
C SER A 82 17.63 28.16 -17.57
N VAL A 83 17.26 28.18 -18.85
CA VAL A 83 17.48 27.02 -19.75
C VAL A 83 18.94 26.59 -19.78
N SER A 84 19.89 27.54 -19.74
CA SER A 84 21.33 27.26 -19.68
C SER A 84 21.73 26.59 -18.37
N THR A 85 21.19 27.05 -17.24
CA THR A 85 21.43 26.43 -15.91
C THR A 85 20.91 24.99 -15.89
N ARG A 86 19.66 24.75 -16.33
CA ARG A 86 19.07 23.41 -16.42
C ARG A 86 19.91 22.48 -17.29
N THR A 87 20.37 22.98 -18.44
CA THR A 87 21.21 22.22 -19.37
C THR A 87 22.52 21.79 -18.72
N LEU A 88 23.19 22.70 -18.00
CA LEU A 88 24.42 22.38 -17.29
C LEU A 88 24.20 21.36 -16.17
N VAL A 89 23.12 21.50 -15.37
CA VAL A 89 22.76 20.53 -14.33
C VAL A 89 22.49 19.14 -14.95
N ILE A 90 21.84 19.06 -16.10
CA ILE A 90 21.60 17.78 -16.78
C ILE A 90 22.92 17.14 -17.23
N SER A 91 23.83 17.90 -17.84
CA SER A 91 25.09 17.37 -18.34
C SER A 91 26.03 16.92 -17.21
N ILE A 92 26.16 17.69 -16.13
CA ILE A 92 26.97 17.26 -14.97
C ILE A 92 26.36 16.04 -14.27
N SER A 93 25.03 15.99 -14.17
CA SER A 93 24.32 14.83 -13.61
C SER A 93 24.57 13.59 -14.45
N ARG A 94 24.46 13.68 -15.78
CA ARG A 94 24.74 12.59 -16.72
C ARG A 94 26.19 12.12 -16.65
N PHE A 95 27.13 13.07 -16.64
CA PHE A 95 28.56 12.80 -16.46
C PHE A 95 28.81 12.02 -15.17
N THR A 96 28.35 12.56 -14.04
CA THR A 96 28.55 11.94 -12.72
C THR A 96 27.90 10.56 -12.65
N ARG A 97 26.66 10.42 -13.12
CA ARG A 97 25.91 9.16 -13.13
C ARG A 97 26.64 8.06 -13.91
N ASN A 98 27.23 8.40 -15.05
CA ASN A 98 27.95 7.45 -15.88
C ASN A 98 29.35 7.16 -15.32
N LEU A 99 30.02 8.15 -14.72
CA LEU A 99 31.33 8.01 -14.08
C LEU A 99 31.32 7.01 -12.91
N VAL A 100 30.24 7.03 -12.11
CA VAL A 100 30.14 6.18 -10.90
C VAL A 100 29.59 4.78 -11.17
N ALA A 101 29.03 4.54 -12.35
CA ALA A 101 28.30 3.31 -12.66
C ALA A 101 29.21 2.06 -12.55
N GLY A 102 28.98 1.25 -11.51
CA GLY A 102 29.72 0.01 -11.26
C GLY A 102 31.11 0.20 -10.64
N VAL A 103 31.51 1.43 -10.29
CA VAL A 103 32.87 1.71 -9.79
C VAL A 103 32.82 2.25 -8.35
N SER A 104 33.05 1.37 -7.37
CA SER A 104 32.91 1.68 -5.94
C SER A 104 33.79 2.85 -5.47
N ALA A 105 35.03 2.95 -5.95
CA ALA A 105 35.91 4.08 -5.62
C ALA A 105 35.34 5.42 -6.12
N ASN A 106 34.76 5.44 -7.32
CA ASN A 106 34.14 6.63 -7.88
C ASN A 106 32.87 7.01 -7.14
N GLN A 107 32.05 6.01 -6.78
CA GLN A 107 30.86 6.21 -5.96
C GLN A 107 31.21 6.89 -4.63
N GLN A 108 32.25 6.42 -3.93
CA GLN A 108 32.68 7.00 -2.65
C GLN A 108 33.08 8.48 -2.78
N ASN A 109 33.85 8.83 -3.81
CA ASN A 109 34.26 10.22 -4.04
C ASN A 109 33.08 11.09 -4.50
N ALA A 110 32.23 10.57 -5.39
CA ALA A 110 31.06 11.29 -5.87
C ALA A 110 30.02 11.53 -4.76
N PHE A 111 29.94 10.65 -3.77
CA PHE A 111 29.01 10.76 -2.64
C PHE A 111 29.22 12.01 -1.81
N GLU A 112 30.41 12.62 -1.85
CA GLU A 112 30.65 13.94 -1.24
C GLU A 112 29.76 15.04 -1.83
N ASN A 113 29.25 14.86 -3.06
CA ASN A 113 28.34 15.81 -3.73
C ASN A 113 26.85 15.59 -3.36
N GLU A 114 26.51 14.65 -2.47
CA GLU A 114 25.12 14.34 -2.12
C GLU A 114 24.36 15.58 -1.64
N LEU A 115 24.98 16.41 -0.80
CA LEU A 115 24.34 17.60 -0.25
C LEU A 115 23.95 18.59 -1.35
N SER A 116 24.87 18.88 -2.27
CA SER A 116 24.68 19.81 -3.39
C SER A 116 23.62 19.27 -4.36
N LEU A 117 23.65 17.95 -4.63
CA LEU A 117 22.62 17.26 -5.42
C LEU A 117 21.24 17.33 -4.75
N ARG A 118 21.18 17.15 -3.42
CA ARG A 118 19.94 17.26 -2.65
C ARG A 118 19.37 18.69 -2.67
N GLN A 119 20.21 19.71 -2.60
CA GLN A 119 19.78 21.11 -2.72
C GLN A 119 19.18 21.40 -4.11
N ILE A 120 19.82 20.90 -5.18
CA ILE A 120 19.30 20.99 -6.55
C ILE A 120 17.95 20.27 -6.67
N LEU A 121 17.84 19.04 -6.15
CA LEU A 121 16.58 18.29 -6.12
C LEU A 121 15.49 19.03 -5.33
N TYR A 122 15.85 19.67 -4.22
CA TYR A 122 14.92 20.44 -3.41
C TYR A 122 14.30 21.61 -4.19
N PHE A 123 15.13 22.33 -4.94
CA PHE A 123 14.68 23.44 -5.80
C PHE A 123 13.79 22.95 -6.94
N TYR A 124 14.26 21.97 -7.73
CA TYR A 124 13.53 21.48 -8.91
C TYR A 124 12.32 20.60 -8.59
N SER A 125 12.14 20.18 -7.33
CA SER A 125 10.92 19.53 -6.82
C SER A 125 9.94 20.51 -6.17
N SER A 126 10.22 21.82 -6.18
CA SER A 126 9.30 22.84 -5.69
C SER A 126 8.01 22.91 -6.51
N TRP A 127 6.95 23.44 -5.90
CA TRP A 127 5.67 23.60 -6.59
C TRP A 127 5.79 24.43 -7.88
N SER A 128 6.55 25.52 -7.84
CA SER A 128 6.80 26.38 -9.01
C SER A 128 7.59 25.66 -10.10
N ALA A 129 8.68 24.97 -9.74
CA ALA A 129 9.47 24.20 -10.69
C ALA A 129 8.67 23.06 -11.34
N ASN A 130 7.75 22.44 -10.59
CA ASN A 130 6.86 21.39 -11.09
C ASN A 130 5.82 21.89 -12.10
N GLN A 131 5.57 23.20 -12.21
CA GLN A 131 4.74 23.78 -13.26
C GLN A 131 5.47 23.89 -14.60
N ASP A 132 6.80 23.73 -14.62
CA ASP A 132 7.62 23.82 -15.82
C ASP A 132 8.10 22.43 -16.28
N PRO A 133 7.63 21.93 -17.44
CA PRO A 133 8.07 20.64 -17.99
C PRO A 133 9.59 20.53 -18.22
N GLY A 134 10.28 21.65 -18.40
CA GLY A 134 11.74 21.68 -18.53
C GLY A 134 12.47 21.23 -17.27
N SER A 135 11.86 21.40 -16.09
CA SER A 135 12.41 20.96 -14.81
C SER A 135 12.42 19.44 -14.65
N TYR A 136 11.48 18.72 -15.27
CA TYR A 136 11.34 17.27 -15.08
C TYR A 136 12.58 16.49 -15.51
N THR A 137 13.23 16.92 -16.61
CA THR A 137 14.45 16.27 -17.07
C THR A 137 15.61 16.50 -16.10
N VAL A 138 15.68 17.67 -15.48
CA VAL A 138 16.69 17.98 -14.45
C VAL A 138 16.48 17.07 -13.24
N THR A 139 15.25 17.04 -12.70
CA THR A 139 14.88 16.24 -11.54
C THR A 139 15.16 14.76 -11.78
N ARG A 140 14.69 14.21 -12.91
CA ARG A 140 14.91 12.82 -13.27
C ARG A 140 16.39 12.47 -13.37
N MET A 141 17.20 13.30 -14.03
CA MET A 141 18.63 13.01 -14.19
C MET A 141 19.34 13.06 -12.83
N ALA A 142 19.01 14.04 -11.97
CA ALA A 142 19.56 14.15 -10.63
C ALA A 142 19.20 12.96 -9.73
N VAL A 143 17.95 12.47 -9.77
CA VAL A 143 17.54 11.25 -9.04
C VAL A 143 18.30 10.02 -9.55
N GLN A 144 18.48 9.88 -10.86
CA GLN A 144 19.25 8.78 -11.44
C GLN A 144 20.74 8.87 -11.06
N THR A 145 21.31 10.06 -10.98
CA THR A 145 22.67 10.27 -10.49
C THR A 145 22.80 9.81 -9.04
N LEU A 146 21.89 10.24 -8.16
CA LEU A 146 21.87 9.80 -6.77
C LEU A 146 21.74 8.27 -6.66
N SER A 147 20.89 7.66 -7.50
CA SER A 147 20.73 6.22 -7.55
C SER A 147 22.02 5.49 -7.91
N ASN A 148 22.68 5.89 -9.00
CA ASN A 148 23.91 5.24 -9.44
C ASN A 148 25.10 5.46 -8.48
N MET A 149 25.09 6.56 -7.72
CA MET A 149 26.10 6.84 -6.69
C MET A 149 26.08 5.82 -5.55
N VAL A 150 24.94 5.15 -5.29
CA VAL A 150 24.81 4.19 -4.18
C VAL A 150 24.52 2.76 -4.63
N THR A 151 24.05 2.55 -5.86
CA THR A 151 23.64 1.22 -6.35
C THR A 151 24.76 0.19 -6.20
N SER A 152 24.42 -0.97 -5.63
CA SER A 152 25.35 -2.07 -5.34
C SER A 152 26.49 -1.73 -4.38
N ASN A 153 26.35 -0.65 -3.60
CA ASN A 153 27.30 -0.24 -2.58
C ASN A 153 26.61 -0.14 -1.22
N GLU A 154 26.65 -1.24 -0.46
CA GLU A 154 25.93 -1.37 0.82
C GLU A 154 26.24 -0.26 1.82
N SER A 155 27.51 0.15 1.92
CA SER A 155 27.93 1.22 2.83
C SER A 155 27.30 2.56 2.44
N LEU A 156 27.32 2.90 1.14
CA LEU A 156 26.74 4.15 0.67
C LEU A 156 25.21 4.14 0.69
N MET A 157 24.57 2.99 0.41
CA MET A 157 23.12 2.85 0.56
C MET A 157 22.69 3.07 2.01
N SER A 158 23.38 2.48 2.99
CA SER A 158 23.09 2.72 4.40
C SER A 158 23.32 4.17 4.81
N ARG A 159 24.46 4.78 4.41
CA ARG A 159 24.74 6.19 4.69
C ARG A 159 23.69 7.13 4.10
N LEU A 160 23.29 6.92 2.85
CA LEU A 160 22.22 7.68 2.20
C LEU A 160 20.90 7.51 2.96
N TRP A 161 20.53 6.27 3.25
CA TRP A 161 19.25 5.96 3.88
C TRP A 161 19.16 6.55 5.29
N GLU A 162 20.18 6.36 6.13
CA GLU A 162 20.29 6.95 7.46
C GLU A 162 20.20 8.48 7.41
N THR A 163 20.90 9.10 6.45
CA THR A 163 20.84 10.55 6.25
C THR A 163 19.41 10.99 5.99
N TYR A 164 18.73 10.40 5.01
CA TYR A 164 17.39 10.85 4.59
C TYR A 164 16.32 10.55 5.65
N MET A 165 16.44 9.42 6.34
CA MET A 165 15.54 9.08 7.45
C MET A 165 15.78 9.95 8.71
N GLY A 166 16.94 10.60 8.80
CA GLY A 166 17.33 11.51 9.89
C GLY A 166 17.05 12.99 9.63
N LEU A 167 16.68 13.38 8.41
CA LEU A 167 16.33 14.77 8.07
C LEU A 167 14.99 15.20 8.70
N SER A 168 14.76 16.52 8.79
CA SER A 168 13.41 17.03 9.04
C SER A 168 12.52 16.82 7.82
N GLU A 169 11.21 16.66 8.02
CA GLU A 169 10.26 16.37 6.93
C GLU A 169 10.33 17.40 5.78
N GLU A 170 10.57 18.66 6.12
CA GLU A 170 10.71 19.76 5.15
C GLU A 170 11.93 19.60 4.25
N GLN A 171 12.98 18.92 4.70
CA GLN A 171 14.23 18.73 3.96
C GLN A 171 14.26 17.44 3.14
N VAL A 172 13.31 16.53 3.37
CA VAL A 172 13.27 15.23 2.70
C VAL A 172 12.73 15.38 1.29
N VAL A 173 13.65 15.43 0.32
CA VAL A 173 13.31 15.54 -1.09
C VAL A 173 12.52 14.33 -1.62
N ILE A 174 12.64 13.14 -1.01
CA ILE A 174 11.90 11.93 -1.43
C ILE A 174 10.38 12.19 -1.44
N ILE A 175 9.85 12.81 -0.38
CA ILE A 175 8.41 13.09 -0.25
C ILE A 175 7.95 14.05 -1.36
N ARG A 176 8.77 15.06 -1.66
CA ARG A 176 8.48 16.05 -2.72
C ARG A 176 8.54 15.41 -4.11
N LEU A 177 9.51 14.53 -4.33
CA LEU A 177 9.71 13.83 -5.60
C LEU A 177 8.60 12.81 -5.89
N LEU A 178 8.08 12.12 -4.86
CA LEU A 178 6.87 11.31 -5.00
C LEU A 178 5.68 12.15 -5.49
N GLY A 179 5.64 13.44 -5.13
CA GLY A 179 4.66 14.42 -5.60
C GLY A 179 4.81 14.86 -7.07
N SER A 180 5.86 14.46 -7.78
CA SER A 180 6.14 14.92 -9.16
C SER A 180 5.05 14.52 -10.16
N PRO A 181 4.61 15.42 -11.06
CA PRO A 181 3.67 15.07 -12.13
C PRO A 181 4.30 14.20 -13.24
N ASP A 182 5.63 14.06 -13.27
CA ASP A 182 6.33 13.22 -14.25
C ASP A 182 6.48 11.78 -13.73
N ALA A 183 5.76 10.85 -14.35
CA ALA A 183 5.81 9.43 -14.01
C ALA A 183 7.24 8.85 -14.11
N ARG A 184 8.09 9.38 -15.01
CA ARG A 184 9.48 8.90 -15.16
C ARG A 184 10.37 9.31 -14.00
N THR A 185 10.09 10.47 -13.39
CA THR A 185 10.74 10.91 -12.16
C THR A 185 10.34 10.00 -11.00
N ILE A 186 9.05 9.69 -10.86
CA ILE A 186 8.56 8.73 -9.85
C ILE A 186 9.21 7.37 -10.05
N LEU A 187 9.23 6.83 -11.28
CA LEU A 187 9.87 5.56 -11.59
C LEU A 187 11.35 5.55 -11.18
N SER A 188 12.10 6.60 -11.53
CA SER A 188 13.53 6.71 -11.18
C SER A 188 13.74 6.76 -9.66
N LEU A 189 12.84 7.42 -8.93
CA LEU A 189 12.86 7.46 -7.48
C LEU A 189 12.57 6.09 -6.88
N LEU A 190 11.54 5.39 -7.38
CA LEU A 190 11.16 4.08 -6.84
C LEU A 190 12.25 3.03 -7.08
N VAL A 191 12.96 3.08 -8.21
CA VAL A 191 14.15 2.25 -8.43
C VAL A 191 15.19 2.48 -7.33
N LEU A 192 15.48 3.74 -6.98
CA LEU A 192 16.38 4.06 -5.87
C LEU A 192 15.85 3.53 -4.53
N LEU A 193 14.57 3.77 -4.20
CA LEU A 193 14.00 3.31 -2.93
C LEU A 193 14.01 1.80 -2.79
N VAL A 194 13.62 1.07 -3.85
CA VAL A 194 13.65 -0.40 -3.87
C VAL A 194 15.07 -0.91 -3.69
N ASN A 195 16.05 -0.36 -4.44
CA ASN A 195 17.45 -0.73 -4.29
C ASN A 195 17.97 -0.49 -2.85
N CYS A 196 17.57 0.61 -2.23
CA CYS A 196 17.93 0.90 -0.85
C CYS A 196 17.32 -0.09 0.16
N ILE A 197 16.12 -0.63 -0.05
CA ILE A 197 15.53 -1.56 0.93
C ILE A 197 15.72 -3.04 0.58
N HIS A 198 16.20 -3.32 -0.63
CA HIS A 198 16.47 -4.68 -1.09
C HIS A 198 17.47 -5.36 -0.16
N GLU A 199 17.18 -6.61 0.22
CA GLU A 199 18.02 -7.45 1.09
C GLU A 199 18.51 -6.84 2.43
N SER A 200 17.93 -5.73 2.90
CA SER A 200 18.34 -5.08 4.16
C SER A 200 17.17 -4.91 5.13
N SER A 201 17.15 -5.75 6.17
CA SER A 201 16.17 -5.65 7.25
C SER A 201 16.29 -4.33 8.01
N GLU A 202 17.50 -3.82 8.23
CA GLU A 202 17.73 -2.54 8.91
C GLU A 202 17.14 -1.36 8.15
N ARG A 203 17.36 -1.28 6.82
CA ARG A 203 16.83 -0.18 6.01
C ARG A 203 15.30 -0.26 5.86
N ARG A 204 14.74 -1.47 5.78
CA ARG A 204 13.27 -1.69 5.86
C ARG A 204 12.71 -1.24 7.21
N ALA A 205 13.37 -1.58 8.31
CA ALA A 205 12.97 -1.15 9.66
C ALA A 205 12.97 0.37 9.79
N LEU A 206 14.01 1.05 9.28
CA LEU A 206 14.05 2.53 9.28
C LEU A 206 12.88 3.14 8.50
N LEU A 207 12.50 2.54 7.36
CA LEU A 207 11.37 3.01 6.56
C LEU A 207 10.03 2.93 7.30
N VAL A 208 9.81 1.89 8.10
CA VAL A 208 8.53 1.69 8.80
C VAL A 208 8.50 2.30 10.20
N THR A 209 9.64 2.57 10.83
CA THR A 209 9.74 3.06 12.23
C THR A 209 9.95 4.57 12.33
N LYS A 210 10.71 5.18 11.41
CA LYS A 210 11.02 6.62 11.46
C LYS A 210 9.83 7.43 10.94
N ARG A 211 9.57 8.59 11.56
CA ARG A 211 8.49 9.50 11.13
C ARG A 211 8.56 9.85 9.64
N VAL A 212 9.77 10.20 9.17
CA VAL A 212 10.03 10.46 7.75
C VAL A 212 9.72 9.25 6.88
N GLY A 213 10.16 8.05 7.29
CA GLY A 213 9.90 6.82 6.57
C GLY A 213 8.41 6.51 6.45
N VAL A 214 7.66 6.63 7.55
CA VAL A 214 6.20 6.47 7.56
C VAL A 214 5.53 7.50 6.63
N ARG A 215 6.01 8.75 6.62
CA ARG A 215 5.50 9.79 5.73
C ARG A 215 5.78 9.49 4.25
N ILE A 216 6.93 8.91 3.94
CA ILE A 216 7.25 8.39 2.59
C ILE A 216 6.25 7.29 2.21
N CYS A 217 5.98 6.32 3.11
CA CYS A 217 5.00 5.27 2.88
C CYS A 217 3.58 5.81 2.65
N ILE A 218 3.11 6.77 3.45
CA ILE A 218 1.81 7.43 3.26
C ILE A 218 1.75 8.07 1.87
N THR A 219 2.75 8.88 1.55
CA THR A 219 2.81 9.59 0.26
C THR A 219 2.82 8.60 -0.90
N LEU A 220 3.59 7.50 -0.79
CA LEU A 220 3.64 6.47 -1.81
C LEU A 220 2.31 5.72 -1.97
N LEU A 221 1.63 5.38 -0.87
CA LEU A 221 0.30 4.76 -0.92
C LEU A 221 -0.70 5.66 -1.65
N ASP A 222 -0.69 6.97 -1.38
CA ASP A 222 -1.53 7.93 -2.10
C ASP A 222 -1.17 7.98 -3.59
N ARG A 223 0.12 7.91 -3.95
CA ARG A 223 0.54 7.85 -5.36
C ARG A 223 0.12 6.56 -6.04
N LEU A 224 0.20 5.41 -5.37
CA LEU A 224 -0.24 4.13 -5.94
C LEU A 224 -1.71 4.15 -6.33
N VAL A 225 -2.57 4.81 -5.53
CA VAL A 225 -3.98 5.02 -5.90
C VAL A 225 -4.10 5.78 -7.23
N SER A 226 -3.27 6.83 -7.43
CA SER A 226 -3.29 7.60 -8.68
C SER A 226 -2.67 6.88 -9.89
N LEU A 227 -1.76 5.94 -9.65
CA LEU A 227 -1.06 5.19 -10.69
C LEU A 227 -1.80 3.91 -11.10
N TYR A 228 -2.78 3.46 -10.31
CA TYR A 228 -3.51 2.22 -10.54
C TYR A 228 -4.22 2.17 -11.90
N ASP A 229 -4.75 3.31 -12.37
CA ASP A 229 -5.46 3.41 -13.65
C ASP A 229 -4.53 3.78 -14.84
N ALA A 230 -3.21 3.73 -14.65
CA ALA A 230 -2.26 4.04 -15.71
C ALA A 230 -2.31 2.98 -16.82
N GLU A 231 -2.12 3.39 -18.08
CA GLU A 231 -2.08 2.46 -19.21
C GLU A 231 -0.95 1.43 -19.03
N ASP A 232 -1.22 0.14 -19.24
CA ASP A 232 -0.31 -0.99 -18.93
C ASP A 232 1.13 -0.84 -19.46
N SER A 233 1.31 -0.19 -20.61
CA SER A 233 2.64 0.01 -21.23
C SER A 233 3.35 1.32 -20.82
N SER A 234 2.69 2.16 -20.03
CA SER A 234 3.17 3.48 -19.64
C SER A 234 4.26 3.40 -18.57
N ASP A 235 5.03 4.48 -18.42
CA ASP A 235 5.97 4.62 -17.31
C ASP A 235 5.24 4.75 -15.95
N GLY A 236 3.95 5.11 -15.96
CA GLY A 236 3.09 5.13 -14.78
C GLY A 236 2.76 3.74 -14.26
N ALA A 237 2.41 2.80 -15.17
CA ALA A 237 2.21 1.39 -14.82
C ALA A 237 3.49 0.76 -14.25
N LYS A 238 4.64 1.01 -14.87
CA LYS A 238 5.94 0.59 -14.31
C LYS A 238 6.20 1.17 -12.93
N ALA A 239 5.87 2.45 -12.72
CA ALA A 239 6.02 3.07 -11.41
C ALA A 239 5.09 2.43 -10.37
N PHE A 240 3.86 2.05 -10.75
CA PHE A 240 2.97 1.26 -9.90
C PHE A 240 3.62 -0.07 -9.50
N ASP A 241 4.15 -0.83 -10.47
CA ASP A 241 4.81 -2.12 -10.22
C ASP A 241 5.98 -1.99 -9.23
N TYR A 242 6.86 -1.00 -9.43
CA TYR A 242 7.97 -0.76 -8.50
C TYR A 242 7.49 -0.35 -7.10
N GLY A 243 6.41 0.44 -7.01
CA GLY A 243 5.82 0.79 -5.73
C GLY A 243 5.17 -0.41 -5.03
N TYR A 244 4.51 -1.31 -5.77
CA TYR A 244 4.03 -2.58 -5.26
C TYR A 244 5.18 -3.47 -4.77
N HIS A 245 6.26 -3.61 -5.56
CA HIS A 245 7.45 -4.37 -5.18
C HIS A 245 8.12 -3.83 -3.90
N LEU A 246 8.14 -2.51 -3.70
CA LEU A 246 8.63 -1.91 -2.48
C LEU A 246 7.84 -2.43 -1.26
N PHE A 247 6.50 -2.42 -1.32
CA PHE A 247 5.68 -2.95 -0.23
C PHE A 247 5.78 -4.47 -0.09
N ALA A 248 5.88 -5.22 -1.20
CA ALA A 248 6.12 -6.66 -1.16
C ALA A 248 7.41 -6.99 -0.39
N HIS A 249 8.50 -6.25 -0.60
CA HIS A 249 9.73 -6.42 0.20
C HIS A 249 9.53 -6.12 1.70
N LEU A 250 8.66 -5.18 2.06
CA LEU A 250 8.31 -4.93 3.46
C LEU A 250 7.48 -6.10 4.04
N PHE A 251 6.60 -6.68 3.24
CA PHE A 251 5.77 -7.82 3.64
C PHE A 251 6.60 -9.09 3.82
N ASP A 252 7.47 -9.41 2.86
CA ASP A 252 8.48 -10.48 2.96
C ASP A 252 9.38 -10.31 4.18
N GLY A 253 9.69 -9.06 4.54
CA GLY A 253 10.49 -8.73 5.72
C GLY A 253 9.74 -8.79 7.05
N GLY A 254 8.43 -9.10 7.06
CA GLY A 254 7.62 -9.14 8.27
C GLY A 254 7.22 -7.77 8.84
N PHE A 255 7.39 -6.69 8.07
CA PHE A 255 7.15 -5.31 8.54
C PHE A 255 5.70 -4.83 8.38
N ALA A 256 4.81 -5.63 7.79
CA ALA A 256 3.41 -5.25 7.59
C ALA A 256 2.68 -4.81 8.88
N PRO A 257 2.79 -5.54 10.03
CA PRO A 257 2.10 -5.16 11.26
C PRO A 257 2.60 -3.83 11.84
N GLU A 258 3.91 -3.61 11.80
CA GLU A 258 4.51 -2.38 12.30
C GLU A 258 4.15 -1.19 11.43
N LEU A 259 4.24 -1.34 10.11
CA LEU A 259 3.83 -0.31 9.17
C LEU A 259 2.34 0.04 9.34
N TYR A 260 1.46 -0.96 9.36
CA TYR A 260 0.01 -0.74 9.52
C TYR A 260 -0.32 0.02 10.80
N LYS A 261 0.36 -0.30 11.90
CA LYS A 261 0.24 0.42 13.18
C LYS A 261 0.72 1.87 13.06
N ASN A 262 1.87 2.09 12.46
CA ASN A 262 2.48 3.43 12.37
C ASN A 262 1.77 4.35 11.36
N LEU A 263 1.00 3.76 10.45
CA LEU A 263 0.09 4.52 9.59
C LEU A 263 -1.16 5.01 10.33
N LYS A 264 -1.51 4.53 11.54
CA LYS A 264 -2.78 4.91 12.19
C LYS A 264 -2.85 6.42 12.48
N VAL A 265 -3.94 7.05 12.07
CA VAL A 265 -4.26 8.45 12.37
C VAL A 265 -5.09 8.50 13.66
N ALA A 266 -4.82 9.48 14.53
CA ALA A 266 -5.58 9.66 15.75
C ALA A 266 -7.05 9.97 15.43
N GLU A 267 -7.98 9.44 16.23
CA GLU A 267 -9.43 9.66 16.09
C GLU A 267 -10.09 9.02 14.84
N GLU A 268 -9.31 8.46 13.91
CA GLU A 268 -9.83 7.68 12.79
C GLU A 268 -9.77 6.17 13.09
N VAL A 269 -10.88 5.47 12.81
CA VAL A 269 -10.95 4.00 12.91
C VAL A 269 -10.10 3.35 11.83
N ILE A 270 -10.18 3.89 10.62
CA ILE A 270 -9.40 3.49 9.45
C ILE A 270 -9.08 4.73 8.62
N ALA A 271 -7.78 4.94 8.38
CA ALA A 271 -7.31 6.00 7.51
C ALA A 271 -7.20 5.53 6.04
N PRO A 272 -7.31 6.43 5.03
CA PRO A 272 -7.28 6.04 3.62
C PRO A 272 -6.05 5.22 3.21
N HIS A 273 -4.86 5.60 3.66
CA HIS A 273 -3.62 4.87 3.38
C HIS A 273 -3.58 3.49 4.07
N GLN A 274 -4.28 3.29 5.20
CA GLN A 274 -4.40 1.96 5.80
C GLN A 274 -5.29 1.06 4.93
N THR A 275 -6.38 1.60 4.39
CA THR A 275 -7.22 0.87 3.41
C THR A 275 -6.43 0.51 2.16
N THR A 276 -5.64 1.44 1.60
CA THR A 276 -4.76 1.14 0.46
C THR A 276 -3.74 0.06 0.81
N LEU A 277 -3.13 0.11 2.00
CA LEU A 277 -2.20 -0.94 2.44
C LEU A 277 -2.89 -2.31 2.54
N LEU A 278 -4.13 -2.38 3.04
CA LEU A 278 -4.92 -3.61 3.07
C LEU A 278 -5.20 -4.16 1.67
N LYS A 279 -5.46 -3.29 0.68
CA LYS A 279 -5.60 -3.70 -0.74
C LYS A 279 -4.30 -4.32 -1.28
N LEU A 280 -3.15 -3.71 -0.97
CA LEU A 280 -1.85 -4.27 -1.37
C LEU A 280 -1.57 -5.61 -0.68
N LEU A 281 -1.92 -5.74 0.61
CA LEU A 281 -1.77 -6.99 1.37
C LEU A 281 -2.68 -8.10 0.82
N ASP A 282 -3.93 -7.80 0.47
CA ASP A 282 -4.84 -8.77 -0.14
C ASP A 282 -4.28 -9.26 -1.49
N SER A 283 -3.88 -8.34 -2.37
CA SER A 283 -3.22 -8.67 -3.64
C SER A 283 -1.94 -9.48 -3.43
N TYR A 284 -1.14 -9.12 -2.42
CA TYR A 284 0.09 -9.84 -2.07
C TYR A 284 -0.20 -11.27 -1.62
N LEU A 285 -1.18 -11.48 -0.72
CA LEU A 285 -1.53 -12.82 -0.24
C LEU A 285 -2.14 -13.71 -1.33
N GLN A 286 -2.83 -13.12 -2.31
CA GLN A 286 -3.39 -13.86 -3.44
C GLN A 286 -2.34 -14.23 -4.50
N SER A 287 -1.33 -13.37 -4.71
CA SER A 287 -0.27 -13.58 -5.70
C SER A 287 0.94 -14.36 -5.16
N SER A 288 1.14 -14.35 -3.85
CA SER A 288 2.31 -14.94 -3.22
C SER A 288 2.22 -16.46 -3.19
N HIS A 289 3.09 -17.11 -3.96
CA HIS A 289 3.52 -18.50 -3.74
C HIS A 289 4.65 -18.60 -2.69
N SER A 290 4.96 -17.50 -1.97
CA SER A 290 6.14 -17.38 -1.11
C SER A 290 6.02 -18.19 0.18
N SER A 291 7.13 -18.84 0.56
CA SER A 291 7.28 -19.76 1.68
C SER A 291 7.46 -19.10 3.06
N ALA A 292 7.50 -17.76 3.13
CA ALA A 292 7.65 -17.04 4.39
C ALA A 292 6.29 -16.94 5.09
N ALA A 293 6.13 -17.70 6.18
CA ALA A 293 4.88 -17.76 6.93
C ALA A 293 4.42 -16.35 7.38
N PRO A 294 3.13 -15.99 7.23
CA PRO A 294 2.56 -14.69 7.60
C PRO A 294 2.41 -14.52 9.13
N THR A 295 3.39 -14.97 9.92
CA THR A 295 3.32 -15.14 11.38
C THR A 295 2.89 -13.88 12.12
N GLY A 296 3.46 -12.73 11.76
CA GLY A 296 3.10 -11.44 12.34
C GLY A 296 1.79 -10.85 11.83
N MET A 297 1.31 -11.29 10.67
CA MET A 297 0.10 -10.76 10.05
C MET A 297 -1.18 -11.35 10.66
N CYS A 298 -1.17 -12.60 11.11
CA CYS A 298 -2.36 -13.21 11.74
C CYS A 298 -2.87 -12.38 12.94
N PRO A 299 -2.05 -12.02 13.95
CA PRO A 299 -2.50 -11.17 15.05
C PRO A 299 -2.95 -9.76 14.62
N MET A 300 -2.34 -9.21 13.56
CA MET A 300 -2.75 -7.92 13.02
C MET A 300 -4.16 -8.01 12.43
N PHE A 301 -4.43 -8.99 11.57
CA PHE A 301 -5.71 -9.14 10.90
C PHE A 301 -6.83 -9.52 11.89
N THR A 302 -6.57 -10.39 12.86
CA THR A 302 -7.59 -10.72 13.88
C THR A 302 -7.96 -9.51 14.72
N LYS A 303 -6.97 -8.68 15.11
CA LYS A 303 -7.23 -7.42 15.81
C LYS A 303 -8.04 -6.45 14.95
N CYS A 304 -7.67 -6.26 13.69
CA CYS A 304 -8.41 -5.39 12.76
C CYS A 304 -9.84 -5.90 12.54
N PHE A 305 -10.04 -7.21 12.41
CA PHE A 305 -11.35 -7.81 12.26
C PHE A 305 -12.26 -7.46 13.44
N PHE A 306 -11.77 -7.61 14.68
CA PHE A 306 -12.56 -7.26 15.86
C PHE A 306 -12.83 -5.75 15.95
N GLU A 307 -11.83 -4.90 15.71
CA GLU A 307 -12.01 -3.44 15.73
C GLU A 307 -13.09 -2.99 14.73
N PHE A 308 -13.01 -3.46 13.48
CA PHE A 308 -13.96 -3.09 12.43
C PHE A 308 -15.32 -3.76 12.58
N SER A 309 -15.38 -5.00 13.06
CA SER A 309 -16.64 -5.69 13.33
C SER A 309 -17.40 -5.00 14.46
N THR A 310 -16.75 -4.70 15.60
CA THR A 310 -17.38 -3.99 16.72
C THR A 310 -17.94 -2.64 16.28
N TYR A 311 -17.13 -1.85 15.57
CA TYR A 311 -17.58 -0.57 15.02
C TYR A 311 -18.80 -0.74 14.10
N SER A 312 -18.73 -1.70 13.17
CA SER A 312 -19.81 -1.96 12.21
C SER A 312 -21.11 -2.41 12.90
N GLN A 313 -21.00 -3.22 13.96
CA GLN A 313 -22.15 -3.64 14.76
C GLN A 313 -22.79 -2.45 15.49
N GLU A 314 -22.00 -1.57 16.09
CA GLU A 314 -22.50 -0.37 16.77
C GLU A 314 -23.17 0.61 15.79
N ALA A 315 -22.53 0.85 14.65
CA ALA A 315 -23.07 1.70 13.59
C ALA A 315 -24.39 1.14 13.03
N ALA A 316 -24.46 -0.17 12.77
CA ALA A 316 -25.69 -0.84 12.34
C ALA A 316 -26.80 -0.76 13.41
N LYS A 317 -26.48 -1.01 14.68
CA LYS A 317 -27.46 -0.89 15.79
C LYS A 317 -28.02 0.53 15.90
N LYS A 318 -27.16 1.56 15.84
CA LYS A 318 -27.60 2.97 15.86
C LYS A 318 -28.51 3.29 14.68
N ALA A 319 -28.16 2.82 13.48
CA ALA A 319 -28.95 3.04 12.28
C ALA A 319 -30.31 2.33 12.31
N ILE A 320 -30.39 1.12 12.87
CA ILE A 320 -31.65 0.37 13.06
C ILE A 320 -32.53 1.04 14.13
N GLY A 321 -31.96 1.40 15.28
CA GLY A 321 -32.70 2.00 16.41
C GLY A 321 -33.29 3.39 16.10
N ASN A 322 -32.64 4.18 15.25
CA ASN A 322 -33.19 5.45 14.77
C ASN A 322 -34.37 5.28 13.79
N GLY A 323 -34.63 4.07 13.28
CA GLY A 323 -35.77 3.75 12.41
C GLY A 323 -37.10 3.52 13.15
N SER A 324 -37.06 3.33 14.47
CA SER A 324 -38.22 3.02 15.31
C SER A 324 -38.57 4.16 16.27
N ALA A 325 -38.78 5.38 15.76
CA ALA A 325 -39.23 6.50 16.58
C ALA A 325 -40.75 6.65 16.53
N GLU A 326 -41.46 5.91 17.39
CA GLU A 326 -42.75 6.34 17.96
C GLU A 326 -42.59 7.54 18.91
N ASP A 327 -41.38 8.05 19.12
CA ASP A 327 -41.06 9.19 20.00
C ASP A 327 -41.28 10.60 19.38
N ALA A 328 -42.04 10.71 18.27
CA ALA A 328 -42.38 12.01 17.68
C ALA A 328 -43.56 12.73 18.37
N ALA A 329 -44.05 12.21 19.50
CA ALA A 329 -45.13 12.82 20.28
C ALA A 329 -44.64 13.30 21.66
N GLY A 330 -43.80 14.32 21.68
CA GLY A 330 -43.67 15.17 22.86
C GLY A 330 -42.24 15.51 23.26
N ARG A 331 -41.64 16.48 22.54
CA ARG A 331 -40.68 17.45 23.11
C ARG A 331 -40.52 18.60 22.12
N TYR A 332 -41.32 19.65 22.32
CA TYR A 332 -40.95 20.99 21.87
C TYR A 332 -39.77 21.43 22.75
N GLY A 333 -38.56 21.43 22.19
CA GLY A 333 -37.38 21.89 22.90
C GLY A 333 -36.09 21.53 22.15
N ASP A 334 -35.58 22.52 21.44
CA ASP A 334 -34.25 22.63 20.82
C ASP A 334 -33.87 21.60 19.73
N SER A 335 -33.93 22.08 18.50
CA SER A 335 -33.52 21.43 17.28
C SER A 335 -31.99 21.26 17.23
N THR A 336 -31.48 20.10 17.65
CA THR A 336 -30.25 19.54 17.08
C THR A 336 -30.64 18.59 15.96
N VAL A 337 -30.12 18.87 14.78
CA VAL A 337 -30.31 18.18 13.50
C VAL A 337 -30.27 16.64 13.66
N PRO A 338 -31.15 15.87 12.98
CA PRO A 338 -31.08 14.41 13.02
C PRO A 338 -29.70 13.92 12.54
N ASP A 339 -29.00 13.21 13.41
CA ASP A 339 -27.68 12.60 13.16
C ASP A 339 -27.70 11.85 11.82
N SER A 340 -26.94 12.39 10.85
CA SER A 340 -26.64 11.75 9.58
C SER A 340 -26.05 10.35 9.80
N LEU A 341 -26.37 9.41 8.91
CA LEU A 341 -25.73 8.09 8.82
C LEU A 341 -24.22 8.25 9.01
N ASP A 342 -23.62 7.42 9.87
CA ASP A 342 -22.19 7.42 10.12
C ASP A 342 -21.42 7.33 8.80
N LEU A 343 -20.76 8.44 8.41
CA LEU A 343 -20.08 8.59 7.13
C LEU A 343 -18.87 7.65 7.00
N LEU A 344 -18.34 7.15 8.12
CA LEU A 344 -17.23 6.20 8.14
C LEU A 344 -17.70 4.76 8.02
N PHE A 345 -18.97 4.46 8.29
CA PHE A 345 -19.48 3.09 8.30
C PHE A 345 -19.22 2.32 6.98
N PRO A 346 -19.47 2.88 5.78
CA PRO A 346 -19.14 2.19 4.54
C PRO A 346 -17.63 1.96 4.37
N LYS A 347 -16.78 2.89 4.82
CA LYS A 347 -15.30 2.76 4.74
C LYS A 347 -14.77 1.67 5.66
N VAL A 348 -15.33 1.56 6.87
CA VAL A 348 -14.99 0.50 7.83
C VAL A 348 -15.45 -0.86 7.30
N CYS A 349 -16.59 -0.93 6.63
CA CYS A 349 -17.08 -2.13 5.96
C CYS A 349 -16.16 -2.57 4.81
N GLU A 350 -15.68 -1.64 3.98
CA GLU A 350 -14.66 -1.93 2.95
C GLU A 350 -13.38 -2.52 3.57
N ALA A 351 -12.87 -1.90 4.65
CA ALA A 351 -11.70 -2.40 5.35
C ALA A 351 -11.94 -3.80 5.96
N LEU A 352 -13.12 -4.04 6.53
CA LEU A 352 -13.51 -5.35 7.07
C LEU A 352 -13.58 -6.43 5.99
N VAL A 353 -14.06 -6.09 4.78
CA VAL A 353 -14.02 -6.99 3.62
C VAL A 353 -12.58 -7.39 3.29
N LEU A 354 -11.67 -6.41 3.17
CA LEU A 354 -10.25 -6.67 2.87
C LEU A 354 -9.59 -7.54 3.94
N VAL A 355 -9.78 -7.22 5.22
CA VAL A 355 -9.28 -8.04 6.34
C VAL A 355 -9.84 -9.46 6.29
N THR A 356 -11.13 -9.60 6.00
CA THR A 356 -11.79 -10.91 5.87
C THR A 356 -11.17 -11.74 4.73
N GLN A 357 -10.93 -11.11 3.57
CA GLN A 357 -10.28 -11.75 2.42
C GLN A 357 -8.84 -12.16 2.75
N CYS A 358 -8.07 -11.31 3.43
CA CYS A 358 -6.72 -11.65 3.88
C CYS A 358 -6.69 -12.85 4.83
N ILE A 359 -7.60 -12.89 5.82
CA ILE A 359 -7.76 -14.02 6.74
C ILE A 359 -8.10 -15.30 5.97
N VAL A 360 -9.03 -15.23 5.02
CA VAL A 360 -9.40 -16.39 4.18
C VAL A 360 -8.22 -16.88 3.35
N SER A 361 -7.49 -15.99 2.68
CA SER A 361 -6.32 -16.34 1.87
C SER A 361 -5.25 -17.05 2.71
N ILE A 362 -4.96 -16.55 3.92
CA ILE A 362 -4.02 -17.19 4.85
C ILE A 362 -4.52 -18.59 5.27
N MET A 363 -5.79 -18.70 5.66
CA MET A 363 -6.37 -19.96 6.11
C MET A 363 -6.35 -21.04 5.00
N LEU A 364 -6.65 -20.65 3.76
CA LEU A 364 -6.63 -21.54 2.60
C LEU A 364 -5.20 -21.96 2.24
N PHE A 365 -4.24 -21.03 2.25
CA PHE A 365 -2.82 -21.33 2.04
C PHE A 365 -2.31 -22.44 2.98
N PHE A 366 -2.66 -22.37 4.28
CA PHE A 366 -2.28 -23.41 5.24
C PHE A 366 -3.04 -24.73 5.05
N GLU A 367 -4.28 -24.71 4.54
CA GLU A 367 -5.01 -25.95 4.23
C GLU A 367 -4.42 -26.66 3.00
N GLU A 368 -4.05 -25.92 1.96
CA GLU A 368 -3.43 -26.47 0.74
C GLU A 368 -2.06 -27.08 1.03
N ASN A 369 -1.27 -26.46 1.90
CA ASN A 369 0.10 -26.90 2.23
C ASN A 369 0.16 -27.92 3.39
N ARG A 370 -0.99 -28.38 3.91
CA ARG A 370 -1.09 -29.26 5.08
C ARG A 370 -0.35 -30.60 4.93
N THR A 371 -0.18 -31.11 3.70
CA THR A 371 0.54 -32.37 3.42
C THR A 371 2.06 -32.21 3.40
N SER A 372 2.56 -30.98 3.23
CA SER A 372 3.98 -30.67 3.05
C SER A 372 4.62 -30.01 4.27
N ALA A 373 3.80 -29.44 5.17
CA ALA A 373 4.28 -28.70 6.33
C ALA A 373 4.74 -29.62 7.47
N ILE A 374 5.96 -29.39 7.95
CA ILE A 374 6.41 -29.85 9.26
C ILE A 374 5.48 -29.21 10.31
N SER A 375 4.99 -30.00 11.26
CA SER A 375 3.89 -29.71 12.20
C SER A 375 4.01 -28.47 13.11
N GLY A 376 5.03 -27.62 12.92
CA GLY A 376 5.30 -26.43 13.75
C GLY A 376 4.94 -25.08 13.11
N ASP A 377 4.50 -25.03 11.85
CA ASP A 377 4.26 -23.78 11.11
C ASP A 377 2.77 -23.53 10.75
N ASP A 378 1.84 -24.31 11.32
CA ASP A 378 0.40 -24.11 11.09
C ASP A 378 -0.12 -22.94 11.93
N MET A 379 -0.47 -21.84 11.29
CA MET A 379 -0.90 -20.60 11.95
C MET A 379 -2.42 -20.45 12.05
N ARG A 380 -3.20 -21.43 11.56
CA ARG A 380 -4.67 -21.42 11.66
C ARG A 380 -5.17 -21.34 13.11
N PRO A 381 -4.53 -21.96 14.13
CA PRO A 381 -4.94 -21.81 15.52
C PRO A 381 -4.93 -20.35 16.00
N LEU A 382 -3.98 -19.52 15.54
CA LEU A 382 -3.94 -18.10 15.91
C LEU A 382 -5.17 -17.32 15.45
N ILE A 383 -5.80 -17.76 14.35
CA ILE A 383 -7.04 -17.16 13.83
C ILE A 383 -8.26 -17.80 14.51
N ARG A 384 -8.30 -19.13 14.60
CA ARG A 384 -9.44 -19.87 15.17
C ARG A 384 -9.67 -19.62 16.65
N ASP A 385 -8.58 -19.48 17.42
CA ASP A 385 -8.62 -19.23 18.85
C ASP A 385 -8.55 -17.73 19.20
N ALA A 386 -8.51 -16.84 18.20
CA ALA A 386 -8.56 -15.40 18.43
C ALA A 386 -9.88 -15.00 19.11
N VAL A 387 -9.76 -14.20 20.17
CA VAL A 387 -10.89 -13.67 20.93
C VAL A 387 -10.79 -12.16 21.07
N SER A 388 -11.94 -11.49 21.05
CA SER A 388 -12.07 -10.06 21.32
C SER A 388 -11.86 -9.76 22.81
N SER A 389 -11.82 -8.47 23.16
CA SER A 389 -11.82 -8.01 24.55
C SER A 389 -13.05 -8.46 25.35
N GLU A 390 -14.16 -8.77 24.67
CA GLU A 390 -15.40 -9.28 25.25
C GLU A 390 -15.46 -10.82 25.30
N GLY A 391 -14.37 -11.50 24.89
CA GLY A 391 -14.31 -12.96 24.86
C GLY A 391 -15.04 -13.61 23.68
N GLN A 392 -15.46 -12.82 22.67
CA GLN A 392 -16.09 -13.35 21.46
C GLN A 392 -15.04 -13.77 20.45
N ASN A 393 -15.18 -14.95 19.85
CA ASN A 393 -14.34 -15.34 18.72
C ASN A 393 -14.85 -14.72 17.40
N ILE A 394 -14.04 -14.86 16.34
CA ILE A 394 -14.33 -14.34 15.00
C ILE A 394 -15.68 -14.83 14.48
N ALA A 395 -16.00 -16.11 14.68
CA ALA A 395 -17.24 -16.70 14.17
C ALA A 395 -18.48 -16.09 14.82
N VAL A 396 -18.47 -15.89 16.14
CA VAL A 396 -19.58 -15.24 16.87
C VAL A 396 -19.74 -13.79 16.42
N SER A 397 -18.64 -13.05 16.32
CA SER A 397 -18.65 -11.65 15.88
C SER A 397 -19.17 -11.51 14.44
N ALA A 398 -18.78 -12.41 13.53
CA ALA A 398 -19.31 -12.45 12.16
C ALA A 398 -20.81 -12.75 12.09
N ILE A 399 -21.30 -13.71 12.90
CA ILE A 399 -22.73 -14.05 12.96
C ILE A 399 -23.56 -12.88 13.48
N GLU A 400 -23.09 -12.19 14.52
CA GLU A 400 -23.81 -11.03 15.07
C GLU A 400 -23.86 -9.89 14.06
N LEU A 401 -22.75 -9.60 13.38
CA LEU A 401 -22.74 -8.60 12.32
C LEU A 401 -23.66 -8.98 11.16
N LEU A 402 -23.66 -10.24 10.70
CA LEU A 402 -24.58 -10.72 9.66
C LEU A 402 -26.05 -10.54 10.07
N ARG A 403 -26.39 -10.80 11.33
CA ARG A 403 -27.75 -10.61 11.87
C ARG A 403 -28.18 -9.15 11.78
N LEU A 404 -27.32 -8.21 12.18
CA LEU A 404 -27.59 -6.78 12.10
C LEU A 404 -27.69 -6.31 10.65
N LEU A 405 -26.79 -6.78 9.77
CA LEU A 405 -26.79 -6.44 8.35
C LEU A 405 -28.01 -6.97 7.60
N ASP A 406 -28.62 -8.09 8.02
CA ASP A 406 -29.86 -8.59 7.39
C ASP A 406 -31.06 -7.70 7.70
N ILE A 407 -31.05 -7.02 8.85
CA ILE A 407 -32.05 -6.02 9.23
C ILE A 407 -31.75 -4.68 8.54
N PHE A 408 -30.49 -4.23 8.61
CA PHE A 408 -30.06 -2.92 8.09
C PHE A 408 -30.08 -2.86 6.55
N LEU A 409 -29.67 -3.94 5.87
CA LEU A 409 -29.64 -4.08 4.41
C LEU A 409 -30.52 -5.27 4.01
N PRO A 410 -31.86 -5.13 3.97
CA PRO A 410 -32.74 -6.22 3.58
C PRO A 410 -32.45 -6.67 2.15
N ARG A 411 -32.55 -7.99 1.92
CA ARG A 411 -32.28 -8.65 0.64
C ARG A 411 -33.19 -8.11 -0.46
N ILE A 412 -32.72 -8.07 -1.70
CA ILE A 412 -33.55 -7.68 -2.85
C ILE A 412 -33.80 -8.91 -3.73
N ASN A 413 -35.08 -9.23 -3.93
CA ASN A 413 -35.53 -10.25 -4.89
C ASN A 413 -36.44 -9.60 -5.93
N PHE A 414 -36.09 -9.73 -7.21
CA PHE A 414 -36.84 -9.18 -8.33
C PHE A 414 -37.11 -7.67 -8.17
N GLY A 415 -36.08 -6.92 -7.75
CA GLY A 415 -36.17 -5.48 -7.50
C GLY A 415 -37.00 -5.06 -6.27
N LYS A 416 -37.45 -5.98 -5.41
CA LYS A 416 -38.18 -5.65 -4.17
C LYS A 416 -37.46 -6.15 -2.92
N PRO A 417 -37.43 -5.36 -1.82
CA PRO A 417 -36.87 -5.81 -0.56
C PRO A 417 -37.71 -6.95 0.03
N VAL A 418 -37.04 -8.03 0.42
CA VAL A 418 -37.62 -9.17 1.14
C VAL A 418 -37.58 -8.88 2.62
N LEU A 419 -38.74 -8.64 3.22
CA LEU A 419 -38.86 -8.36 4.65
C LEU A 419 -38.98 -9.66 5.45
N PRO A 420 -38.40 -9.74 6.66
CA PRO A 420 -38.68 -10.82 7.60
C PRO A 420 -40.18 -10.89 7.94
N PRO A 421 -40.74 -12.08 8.23
CA PRO A 421 -42.13 -12.21 8.66
C PRO A 421 -42.37 -11.45 9.97
N GLY A 422 -43.35 -10.55 10.00
CA GLY A 422 -43.73 -9.79 11.20
C GLY A 422 -43.14 -8.38 11.32
N THR A 423 -42.36 -7.91 10.34
CA THR A 423 -41.83 -6.53 10.32
C THR A 423 -42.78 -5.59 9.59
N GLU A 424 -43.75 -5.01 10.30
CA GLU A 424 -44.52 -3.86 9.81
C GLU A 424 -43.82 -2.56 10.22
N GLN A 425 -43.02 -1.95 9.33
CA GLN A 425 -42.83 -0.49 9.36
C GLN A 425 -42.09 0.06 8.15
N LYS A 426 -42.45 1.31 7.83
CA LYS A 426 -41.77 2.24 6.92
C LYS A 426 -40.33 2.44 7.37
N LEU A 427 -39.41 1.53 7.02
CA LEU A 427 -38.01 1.95 6.95
C LEU A 427 -37.96 3.01 5.85
N ASN A 428 -37.68 4.26 6.23
CA ASN A 428 -36.88 5.12 5.37
C ASN A 428 -35.52 4.42 5.24
N SER A 429 -35.48 3.34 4.47
CA SER A 429 -34.25 2.64 4.19
C SER A 429 -33.33 3.68 3.58
N PRO A 430 -32.13 3.91 4.12
CA PRO A 430 -31.14 4.71 3.44
C PRO A 430 -30.67 4.01 2.15
N ALA A 431 -31.40 3.03 1.59
CA ALA A 431 -31.22 2.44 0.26
C ALA A 431 -31.25 3.44 -0.91
N ALA A 432 -31.41 4.74 -0.66
CA ALA A 432 -31.06 5.80 -1.61
C ALA A 432 -29.57 6.19 -1.58
N ALA A 433 -28.80 5.70 -0.60
CA ALA A 433 -27.36 5.90 -0.48
C ALA A 433 -26.60 4.83 -1.27
N ASP A 434 -25.56 5.28 -1.96
CA ASP A 434 -24.73 4.50 -2.87
C ASP A 434 -24.30 3.14 -2.26
N PRO A 435 -24.70 1.99 -2.85
CA PRO A 435 -24.46 0.67 -2.28
C PRO A 435 -23.00 0.21 -2.31
N THR A 436 -22.10 1.00 -2.92
CA THR A 436 -20.69 0.68 -3.17
C THR A 436 -19.93 0.28 -1.91
N GLY A 437 -20.11 0.99 -0.79
CA GLY A 437 -19.33 0.74 0.44
C GLY A 437 -19.78 -0.46 1.29
N PHE A 438 -20.85 -1.17 0.91
CA PHE A 438 -21.28 -2.42 1.57
C PHE A 438 -21.16 -3.65 0.66
N SER A 439 -20.61 -3.46 -0.54
CA SER A 439 -20.45 -4.54 -1.51
C SER A 439 -19.63 -5.67 -0.90
N TYR A 440 -20.02 -6.91 -1.18
CA TYR A 440 -19.33 -8.13 -0.76
C TYR A 440 -19.26 -8.41 0.74
N LEU A 441 -19.70 -7.51 1.62
CA LEU A 441 -19.57 -7.68 3.07
C LEU A 441 -20.26 -8.94 3.60
N LYS A 442 -21.55 -9.14 3.29
CA LYS A 442 -22.27 -10.36 3.70
C LYS A 442 -21.62 -11.60 3.09
N ARG A 443 -21.24 -11.53 1.80
CA ARG A 443 -20.62 -12.64 1.07
C ARG A 443 -19.32 -13.09 1.74
N ASP A 444 -18.43 -12.16 2.03
CA ASP A 444 -17.10 -12.49 2.55
C ASP A 444 -17.15 -12.90 4.02
N LEU A 445 -18.05 -12.33 4.84
CA LEU A 445 -18.32 -12.85 6.20
C LEU A 445 -18.83 -14.30 6.17
N VAL A 446 -19.76 -14.61 5.27
CA VAL A 446 -20.27 -15.99 5.08
C VAL A 446 -19.15 -16.91 4.60
N ARG A 447 -18.33 -16.48 3.64
CA ARG A 447 -17.18 -17.24 3.13
C ARG A 447 -16.17 -17.53 4.24
N LEU A 448 -15.84 -16.54 5.08
CA LEU A 448 -14.96 -16.70 6.23
C LEU A 448 -15.51 -17.74 7.22
N LEU A 449 -16.80 -17.67 7.54
CA LEU A 449 -17.44 -18.66 8.40
C LEU A 449 -17.34 -20.08 7.82
N GLY A 450 -17.49 -20.24 6.50
CA GLY A 450 -17.33 -21.53 5.83
C GLY A 450 -15.92 -22.09 5.98
N VAL A 451 -14.89 -21.24 5.85
CA VAL A 451 -13.48 -21.61 6.03
C VAL A 451 -13.19 -21.95 7.50
N LEU A 452 -13.71 -21.18 8.45
CA LEU A 452 -13.51 -21.44 9.89
C LEU A 452 -14.19 -22.73 10.37
N CYS A 453 -15.37 -23.06 9.83
CA CYS A 453 -16.13 -24.26 10.21
C CYS A 453 -15.58 -25.56 9.61
N HIS A 454 -14.83 -25.48 8.50
CA HIS A 454 -14.36 -26.67 7.80
C HIS A 454 -13.50 -27.56 8.72
N LYS A 455 -14.02 -28.75 9.00
CA LYS A 455 -13.41 -29.78 9.86
C LYS A 455 -13.03 -29.26 11.25
N ASP A 456 -13.77 -28.29 11.79
CA ASP A 456 -13.56 -27.74 13.13
C ASP A 456 -14.85 -27.78 13.97
N LYS A 457 -15.02 -28.87 14.74
CA LYS A 457 -16.22 -29.07 15.57
C LYS A 457 -16.41 -27.97 16.62
N LYS A 458 -15.32 -27.42 17.17
CA LYS A 458 -15.39 -26.35 18.20
C LYS A 458 -16.03 -25.10 17.61
N ILE A 459 -15.63 -24.69 16.41
CA ILE A 459 -16.22 -23.55 15.73
C ILE A 459 -17.65 -23.86 15.26
N GLN A 460 -17.90 -25.05 14.70
CA GLN A 460 -19.24 -25.48 14.30
C GLN A 460 -20.24 -25.42 15.46
N ASP A 461 -19.86 -25.92 16.64
CA ASP A 461 -20.68 -25.90 17.85
C ASP A 461 -20.86 -24.46 18.36
N CYS A 462 -19.83 -23.62 18.25
CA CYS A 462 -19.91 -22.21 18.61
C CYS A 462 -20.95 -21.46 17.77
N VAL A 463 -20.94 -21.65 16.44
CA VAL A 463 -21.93 -21.08 15.53
C VAL A 463 -23.33 -21.58 15.85
N ARG A 464 -23.50 -22.87 16.19
CA ARG A 464 -24.80 -23.38 16.65
C ARG A 464 -25.27 -22.70 17.93
N ASN A 465 -24.39 -22.62 18.94
CA ASN A 465 -24.73 -22.10 20.27
C ASN A 465 -25.12 -20.61 20.25
N CYS A 466 -24.60 -19.81 19.31
CA CYS A 466 -25.00 -18.41 19.12
C CYS A 466 -26.19 -18.23 18.16
N GLY A 467 -26.87 -19.32 17.79
CA GLY A 467 -28.01 -19.30 16.86
C GLY A 467 -27.63 -18.92 15.43
N GLY A 468 -26.39 -19.17 15.02
CA GLY A 468 -25.86 -18.80 13.71
C GLY A 468 -26.35 -19.68 12.56
N ILE A 469 -26.81 -20.92 12.82
CA ILE A 469 -27.34 -21.82 11.78
C ILE A 469 -28.49 -21.14 11.00
N THR A 470 -29.44 -20.53 11.71
CA THR A 470 -30.59 -19.85 11.10
C THR A 470 -30.17 -18.60 10.32
N VAL A 471 -29.15 -17.88 10.81
CA VAL A 471 -28.57 -16.72 10.13
C VAL A 471 -27.97 -17.14 8.78
N ILE A 472 -27.18 -18.23 8.75
CA ILE A 472 -26.62 -18.76 7.49
C ILE A 472 -27.70 -19.28 6.55
N MET A 473 -28.71 -19.98 7.06
CA MET A 473 -29.85 -20.43 6.24
C MET A 473 -30.59 -19.27 5.58
N ASN A 474 -30.72 -18.13 6.26
CA ASN A 474 -31.31 -16.92 5.66
C ASN A 474 -30.45 -16.34 4.53
N MET A 475 -29.13 -16.56 4.54
CA MET A 475 -28.23 -16.15 3.46
C MET A 475 -28.26 -17.11 2.25
N CYS A 476 -28.91 -18.27 2.35
CA CYS A 476 -29.08 -19.22 1.23
C CYS A 476 -30.18 -18.81 0.22
N VAL A 477 -30.72 -17.60 0.35
CA VAL A 477 -31.70 -17.01 -0.57
C VAL A 477 -30.97 -16.09 -1.55
N VAL A 478 -31.46 -16.02 -2.78
CA VAL A 478 -30.93 -15.07 -3.77
C VAL A 478 -31.03 -13.64 -3.22
N ASP A 479 -29.99 -12.84 -3.49
CA ASP A 479 -29.95 -11.41 -3.20
C ASP A 479 -29.25 -10.72 -4.37
N GLU A 480 -30.00 -9.97 -5.18
CA GLU A 480 -29.49 -9.29 -6.37
C GLU A 480 -28.38 -8.29 -6.03
N ARG A 481 -28.36 -7.77 -4.79
CA ARG A 481 -27.35 -6.83 -4.30
C ARG A 481 -26.04 -7.51 -3.91
N ASN A 482 -26.06 -8.82 -3.66
CA ASN A 482 -24.90 -9.58 -3.20
C ASN A 482 -24.65 -10.80 -4.09
N PRO A 483 -24.02 -10.62 -5.28
CA PRO A 483 -23.67 -11.72 -6.15
C PRO A 483 -22.87 -12.80 -5.42
N TYR A 484 -23.20 -14.07 -5.69
CA TYR A 484 -22.58 -15.27 -5.12
C TYR A 484 -22.79 -15.49 -3.61
N LEU A 485 -23.56 -14.65 -2.91
CA LEU A 485 -23.84 -14.84 -1.48
C LEU A 485 -24.51 -16.19 -1.19
N ARG A 486 -25.49 -16.57 -2.01
CA ARG A 486 -26.22 -17.83 -1.86
C ARG A 486 -25.31 -19.05 -1.97
N GLU A 487 -24.44 -19.06 -2.97
CA GLU A 487 -23.51 -20.15 -3.24
C GLU A 487 -22.53 -20.31 -2.07
N HIS A 488 -21.97 -19.20 -1.58
CA HIS A 488 -21.14 -19.22 -0.38
C HIS A 488 -21.92 -19.64 0.87
N ALA A 489 -23.18 -19.24 1.04
CA ALA A 489 -24.01 -19.64 2.18
C ALA A 489 -24.33 -21.14 2.17
N ILE A 490 -24.62 -21.72 1.01
CA ILE A 490 -24.82 -23.16 0.85
C ILE A 490 -23.53 -23.92 1.21
N PHE A 491 -22.38 -23.44 0.73
CA PHE A 491 -21.08 -24.04 1.07
C PHE A 491 -20.77 -23.94 2.56
N THR A 492 -21.00 -22.78 3.17
CA THR A 492 -20.81 -22.57 4.60
C THR A 492 -21.75 -23.45 5.42
N LEU A 493 -23.01 -23.61 5.00
CA LEU A 493 -23.97 -24.52 5.64
C LEU A 493 -23.49 -25.97 5.53
N HIS A 494 -22.95 -26.39 4.39
CA HIS A 494 -22.35 -27.72 4.26
C HIS A 494 -21.23 -27.94 5.27
N ASN A 495 -20.24 -27.04 5.34
CA ASN A 495 -19.12 -27.14 6.27
C ASN A 495 -19.55 -27.07 7.74
N LEU A 496 -20.66 -26.37 8.04
CA LEU A 496 -21.22 -26.27 9.38
C LEU A 496 -21.88 -27.58 9.85
N LEU A 497 -22.38 -28.38 8.91
CA LEU A 497 -23.08 -29.65 9.17
C LEU A 497 -22.17 -30.88 9.01
N GLU A 498 -21.09 -30.76 8.24
CA GLU A 498 -20.16 -31.85 7.97
C GLU A 498 -19.60 -32.44 9.27
N GLY A 499 -19.87 -33.72 9.51
CA GLY A 499 -19.39 -34.44 10.71
C GLY A 499 -20.01 -33.99 12.04
N ASN A 500 -21.06 -33.15 12.04
CA ASN A 500 -21.69 -32.64 13.26
C ASN A 500 -23.21 -32.93 13.32
N THR A 501 -23.56 -34.03 14.00
CA THR A 501 -24.93 -34.51 14.18
C THR A 501 -25.82 -33.54 14.96
N ASP A 502 -25.24 -32.79 15.91
CA ASP A 502 -26.00 -31.83 16.73
C ASP A 502 -26.45 -30.65 15.87
N ASN A 503 -25.60 -30.19 14.95
CA ASN A 503 -25.95 -29.16 13.98
C ASN A 503 -26.98 -29.66 12.95
N GLN A 504 -26.84 -30.90 12.47
CA GLN A 504 -27.82 -31.53 11.56
C GLN A 504 -29.22 -31.60 12.19
N THR A 505 -29.27 -31.98 13.48
CA THR A 505 -30.54 -32.05 14.24
C THR A 505 -31.25 -30.70 14.30
N VAL A 506 -30.51 -29.60 14.45
CA VAL A 506 -31.10 -28.25 14.45
C VAL A 506 -31.73 -27.94 13.09
N VAL A 507 -31.06 -28.25 11.98
CA VAL A 507 -31.61 -28.04 10.63
C VAL A 507 -32.83 -28.92 10.38
N ASP A 508 -32.81 -30.18 10.83
CA ASP A 508 -33.95 -31.09 10.70
C ASP A 508 -35.18 -30.62 11.48
N SER A 509 -34.97 -29.92 12.60
CA SER A 509 -36.07 -29.31 13.37
C SER A 509 -36.71 -28.10 12.67
N ILE A 510 -36.02 -27.48 11.70
CA ILE A 510 -36.45 -26.30 10.95
C ILE A 510 -37.17 -26.70 9.63
N GLN A 511 -37.30 -28.01 9.33
CA GLN A 511 -37.88 -28.45 8.06
C GLN A 511 -39.27 -27.86 7.81
N PRO A 512 -39.59 -27.47 6.55
CA PRO A 512 -40.88 -26.89 6.23
C PRO A 512 -42.00 -27.85 6.64
N SER A 513 -42.90 -27.36 7.50
CA SER A 513 -44.10 -28.09 7.89
C SER A 513 -45.09 -28.26 6.73
N ARG A 514 -44.82 -27.65 5.57
CA ARG A 514 -45.69 -27.70 4.39
C ARG A 514 -44.89 -27.84 3.08
N THR A 515 -45.38 -28.66 2.16
CA THR A 515 -44.87 -28.86 0.81
C THR A 515 -45.84 -28.25 -0.22
N TRP A 516 -45.31 -27.71 -1.32
CA TRP A 516 -46.14 -27.28 -2.44
C TRP A 516 -46.60 -28.52 -3.21
N GLY A 517 -47.91 -28.74 -3.33
CA GLY A 517 -48.48 -29.72 -4.24
C GLY A 517 -48.25 -29.31 -5.70
N GLU A 518 -48.36 -30.26 -6.62
CA GLU A 518 -48.29 -30.00 -8.08
C GLU A 518 -49.37 -29.03 -8.57
N ASP A 519 -50.40 -28.81 -7.76
CA ASP A 519 -51.49 -27.84 -7.93
C ASP A 519 -51.16 -26.43 -7.42
N GLY A 520 -49.94 -26.21 -6.90
CA GLY A 520 -49.55 -24.94 -6.29
C GLY A 520 -50.19 -24.68 -4.93
N ILE A 521 -50.73 -25.71 -4.25
CA ILE A 521 -51.34 -25.57 -2.92
C ILE A 521 -50.34 -26.01 -1.84
N LEU A 522 -50.16 -25.17 -0.82
CA LEU A 522 -49.33 -25.48 0.35
C LEU A 522 -50.04 -26.54 1.22
N ARG A 523 -49.53 -27.77 1.25
CA ARG A 523 -50.09 -28.88 2.05
C ARG A 523 -49.18 -29.19 3.23
N ALA A 524 -49.76 -29.54 4.38
CA ALA A 524 -48.97 -30.07 5.49
C ALA A 524 -48.27 -31.35 5.06
N ARG A 525 -47.00 -31.49 5.45
CA ARG A 525 -46.19 -32.65 5.07
C ARG A 525 -46.67 -33.93 5.73
#